data_AF-A0A938IMW5-F1
#
_entry.id   AF-A0A938IMW5-F1
#
_cell.length_a   1.000
_cell.length_b   1.000
_cell.length_c   1.000
_cell.angle_alpha   90.00
_cell.angle_beta   90.00
_cell.angle_gamma   90.00
#
_symmetry.space_group_name_H-M   'P 1'
#
loop_
_entity.id
_entity.type
_entity.pdbx_description
1 polymer ?
#
loop_
_entity_poly.entity_id
_entity_poly.type
_entity_poly.pdbx_seq_one_letter_code
_entity_poly.pdbx_strand_id
1 'polypeptide(L)'
;MDLEPTRRLIAAIIAAREARNYFTGAADKECSLRRLFVEMPTCLASYSRNKDAQHKAEKAWQHLNNFYRTRAPRSTAGMFIRCIAENVKATWPDYRPPPLLSEQPEQCACKISSLVPCILGCLKKSCGRQDYSLVTKFLHFTYPETYPIFDARVARAIEEWAYFTFRQLAERHNWKNYQALGDPTNYEHLVRFYATLWLACRQEEKMKLRSSAEEMSGIVGASVSVLDLIDKHLWRCAGNPVLLRLLD
;
A
#
# COMPACT_ATOMS: atom_id res chain seq x y z
N MET A 1 -1.00 17.60 19.92
CA MET A 1 -0.57 16.28 19.40
C MET A 1 0.92 16.22 19.63
N ASP A 2 1.42 15.20 20.34
CA ASP A 2 2.86 14.98 20.45
C ASP A 2 3.34 14.35 19.13
N LEU A 3 4.21 15.07 18.41
CA LEU A 3 4.74 14.62 17.13
C LEU A 3 6.04 13.84 17.29
N GLU A 4 6.62 13.78 18.49
CA GLU A 4 7.90 13.14 18.72
C GLU A 4 7.91 11.66 18.32
N PRO A 5 6.92 10.82 18.68
CA PRO A 5 6.86 9.44 18.19
C PRO A 5 6.81 9.34 16.66
N THR A 6 6.14 10.29 16.01
CA THR A 6 6.06 10.37 14.55
C THR A 6 7.41 10.75 13.94
N ARG A 7 8.13 11.70 14.55
CA ARG A 7 9.48 12.11 14.13
C ARG A 7 10.49 10.97 14.26
N ARG A 8 10.46 10.25 15.38
CA ARG A 8 11.32 9.08 15.62
C ARG A 8 11.08 7.99 14.59
N LEU A 9 9.82 7.72 14.23
CA LEU A 9 9.47 6.77 13.17
C LEU A 9 10.00 7.21 11.80
N ILE A 10 9.85 8.49 11.42
CA ILE A 10 10.40 9.02 10.15
C ILE A 10 11.92 8.83 10.10
N ALA A 11 12.62 9.19 11.17
CA ALA A 11 14.07 9.01 11.26
C ALA A 11 14.47 7.52 11.17
N ALA A 12 13.70 6.62 11.80
CA ALA A 12 13.92 5.18 11.74
C ALA A 12 13.78 4.63 10.31
N ILE A 13 12.77 5.09 9.56
CA ILE A 13 12.55 4.69 8.17
C ILE A 13 13.73 5.10 7.29
N ILE A 14 14.19 6.36 7.44
CA ILE A 14 15.34 6.88 6.69
C ILE A 14 16.61 6.07 7.01
N ALA A 15 16.90 5.84 8.30
CA ALA A 15 18.09 5.11 8.73
C ALA A 15 18.06 3.62 8.34
N ALA A 16 16.91 2.95 8.46
CA ALA A 16 16.77 1.53 8.12
C ALA A 16 17.04 1.25 6.64
N ARG A 17 16.79 2.23 5.77
CA ARG A 17 17.08 2.14 4.34
C ARG A 17 18.58 2.17 4.04
N GLU A 18 19.35 2.98 4.77
CA GLU A 18 20.80 3.09 4.57
C GLU A 18 21.51 1.75 4.86
N ALA A 19 20.88 0.88 5.66
CA ALA A 19 21.31 -0.51 5.80
C ALA A 19 21.04 -1.28 4.49
N ARG A 20 22.07 -1.44 3.65
CA ARG A 20 22.11 -2.14 2.34
C ARG A 20 21.30 -3.44 2.21
N ASN A 21 20.92 -4.09 3.32
CA ASN A 21 20.10 -5.29 3.36
C ASN A 21 18.59 -5.03 3.24
N TYR A 22 18.16 -3.80 2.92
CA TYR A 22 16.76 -3.41 2.98
C TYR A 22 15.86 -4.12 1.94
N PHE A 23 16.42 -4.47 0.78
CA PHE A 23 15.71 -5.25 -0.25
C PHE A 23 16.43 -6.53 -0.70
N THR A 24 17.71 -6.74 -0.37
CA THR A 24 18.59 -7.69 -1.05
C THR A 24 18.22 -9.18 -0.95
N GLY A 25 17.54 -9.64 0.11
CA GLY A 25 17.17 -11.07 0.24
C GLY A 25 15.87 -11.49 -0.44
N ALA A 26 14.95 -10.55 -0.66
CA ALA A 26 13.64 -10.79 -1.31
C ALA A 26 13.51 -10.07 -2.66
N ALA A 27 14.55 -9.30 -3.05
CA ALA A 27 14.58 -8.43 -4.21
C ALA A 27 14.24 -9.16 -5.50
N ASP A 28 14.80 -10.35 -5.76
CA ASP A 28 14.67 -10.97 -7.08
C ASP A 28 13.22 -11.36 -7.44
N LYS A 29 12.49 -11.91 -6.47
CA LYS A 29 11.11 -12.35 -6.67
C LYS A 29 10.13 -11.17 -6.66
N GLU A 30 10.35 -10.20 -5.77
CA GLU A 30 9.52 -8.99 -5.71
C GLU A 30 9.77 -8.09 -6.94
N CYS A 31 11.02 -8.01 -7.42
CA CYS A 31 11.40 -7.33 -8.66
C CYS A 31 10.69 -7.92 -9.87
N SER A 32 10.74 -9.24 -10.01
CA SER A 32 10.03 -9.96 -11.09
C SER A 32 8.54 -9.64 -11.07
N LEU A 33 7.94 -9.57 -9.88
CA LEU A 33 6.55 -9.18 -9.72
C LEU A 33 6.30 -7.71 -10.14
N ARG A 34 7.13 -6.76 -9.71
CA ARG A 34 7.01 -5.34 -10.11
C ARG A 34 7.06 -5.15 -11.62
N ARG A 35 7.95 -5.87 -12.32
CA ARG A 35 8.04 -5.82 -13.79
C ARG A 35 6.75 -6.24 -14.48
N LEU A 36 6.00 -7.21 -13.92
CA LEU A 36 4.70 -7.63 -14.45
C LEU A 36 3.62 -6.53 -14.36
N PHE A 37 3.79 -5.57 -13.46
CA PHE A 37 2.80 -4.54 -13.20
C PHE A 37 3.09 -3.20 -13.88
N VAL A 38 4.26 -3.02 -14.51
CA VAL A 38 4.61 -1.78 -15.23
C VAL A 38 3.56 -1.38 -16.26
N GLU A 39 3.02 -2.36 -17.00
CA GLU A 39 1.99 -2.12 -18.01
C GLU A 39 0.55 -2.24 -17.48
N MET A 40 0.37 -2.48 -16.18
CA MET A 40 -0.94 -2.81 -15.61
C MET A 40 -1.97 -1.68 -15.75
N PRO A 41 -1.62 -0.39 -15.55
CA PRO A 41 -2.57 0.70 -15.82
C PRO A 41 -3.12 0.66 -17.26
N THR A 42 -2.26 0.42 -18.25
CA THR A 42 -2.64 0.27 -19.66
C THR A 42 -3.51 -0.97 -19.90
N CYS A 43 -3.18 -2.07 -19.23
CA CYS A 43 -3.96 -3.30 -19.30
C CYS A 43 -5.38 -3.08 -18.73
N LEU A 44 -5.52 -2.39 -17.59
CA LEU A 44 -6.82 -2.06 -17.01
C LEU A 44 -7.64 -1.14 -17.93
N ALA A 45 -7.02 -0.15 -18.56
CA ALA A 45 -7.67 0.78 -19.48
C ALA A 45 -8.24 0.13 -20.76
N SER A 46 -7.67 -1.01 -21.15
CA SER A 46 -8.05 -1.77 -22.35
C SER A 46 -8.70 -3.12 -22.03
N TYR A 47 -8.90 -3.44 -20.75
CA TYR A 47 -9.31 -4.78 -20.29
C TYR A 47 -10.59 -5.29 -20.97
N SER A 48 -11.61 -4.45 -21.17
CA SER A 48 -12.86 -4.89 -21.81
C SER A 48 -12.79 -5.07 -23.33
N ARG A 49 -11.73 -4.57 -23.98
CA ARG A 49 -11.62 -4.46 -25.45
C ARG A 49 -10.45 -5.27 -26.03
N ASN A 50 -9.50 -5.70 -25.21
CA ASN A 50 -8.27 -6.32 -25.66
C ASN A 50 -8.00 -7.64 -24.89
N LYS A 51 -7.99 -8.77 -25.61
CA LYS A 51 -7.72 -10.10 -25.04
C LYS A 51 -6.30 -10.25 -24.47
N ASP A 52 -5.32 -9.59 -25.08
CA ASP A 52 -3.94 -9.62 -24.58
C ASP A 52 -3.83 -8.86 -23.25
N ALA A 53 -4.52 -7.73 -23.14
CA ALA A 53 -4.61 -6.99 -21.88
C ALA A 53 -5.30 -7.82 -20.78
N GLN A 54 -6.35 -8.56 -21.14
CA GLN A 54 -7.00 -9.50 -20.21
C GLN A 54 -6.03 -10.57 -19.71
N HIS A 55 -5.36 -11.24 -20.65
CA HIS A 55 -4.41 -12.29 -20.34
C HIS A 55 -3.24 -11.78 -19.47
N LYS A 56 -2.67 -10.62 -19.80
CA LYS A 56 -1.61 -9.98 -19.00
C LYS A 56 -2.06 -9.66 -17.58
N ALA A 57 -3.24 -9.07 -17.42
CA ALA A 57 -3.76 -8.70 -16.11
C ALA A 57 -4.10 -9.93 -15.24
N GLU A 58 -4.72 -10.96 -15.83
CA GLU A 58 -5.00 -12.22 -15.14
C GLU A 58 -3.73 -12.96 -14.76
N LYS A 59 -2.71 -12.96 -15.63
CA LYS A 59 -1.40 -13.52 -15.31
C LYS A 59 -0.76 -12.77 -14.13
N ALA A 60 -0.69 -11.44 -14.16
CA ALA A 60 -0.14 -10.66 -13.06
C ALA A 60 -0.88 -10.92 -11.74
N TRP A 61 -2.21 -11.02 -11.79
CA TRP A 61 -3.04 -11.41 -10.65
C TRP A 61 -2.68 -12.80 -10.12
N GLN A 62 -2.50 -13.80 -10.99
CA GLN A 62 -2.12 -15.15 -10.58
C GLN A 62 -0.74 -15.16 -9.91
N HIS A 63 0.23 -14.45 -10.48
CA HIS A 63 1.56 -14.31 -9.88
C HIS A 63 1.49 -13.68 -8.50
N LEU A 64 0.70 -12.62 -8.33
CA LEU A 64 0.51 -11.94 -7.06
C LEU A 64 -0.17 -12.84 -6.00
N ASN A 65 -1.26 -13.52 -6.39
CA ASN A 65 -2.00 -14.46 -5.55
C ASN A 65 -1.11 -15.61 -5.06
N ASN A 66 -0.27 -16.16 -5.94
CA ASN A 66 0.70 -17.20 -5.59
C ASN A 66 1.81 -16.67 -4.67
N PHE A 67 2.39 -15.51 -4.99
CA PHE A 67 3.48 -14.90 -4.23
C PHE A 67 3.06 -14.61 -2.78
N TYR A 68 1.90 -13.99 -2.59
CA TYR A 68 1.37 -13.66 -1.26
C TYR A 68 0.48 -14.75 -0.66
N ARG A 69 0.32 -15.90 -1.35
CA ARG A 69 -0.48 -17.04 -0.91
C ARG A 69 -1.90 -16.64 -0.46
N THR A 70 -2.56 -15.76 -1.20
CA THR A 70 -3.90 -15.26 -0.83
C THR A 70 -5.01 -16.30 -1.06
N ARG A 71 -4.70 -17.41 -1.76
CA ARG A 71 -5.59 -18.57 -1.99
C ARG A 71 -6.90 -18.21 -2.70
N ALA A 72 -6.91 -17.13 -3.49
CA ALA A 72 -8.07 -16.80 -4.30
C ALA A 72 -8.21 -17.81 -5.47
N PRO A 73 -9.42 -18.31 -5.79
CA PRO A 73 -9.61 -19.28 -6.87
C PRO A 73 -9.27 -18.69 -8.23
N ARG A 74 -8.58 -19.45 -9.10
CA ARG A 74 -8.21 -18.95 -10.44
C ARG A 74 -9.42 -18.54 -11.29
N SER A 75 -10.56 -19.20 -11.09
CA SER A 75 -11.82 -18.89 -11.78
C SER A 75 -12.34 -17.47 -11.49
N THR A 76 -11.92 -16.83 -10.40
CA THR A 76 -12.36 -15.47 -10.05
C THR A 76 -11.47 -14.38 -10.65
N ALA A 77 -10.37 -14.71 -11.34
CA ALA A 77 -9.40 -13.74 -11.83
C ALA A 77 -10.04 -12.68 -12.73
N GLY A 78 -10.80 -13.10 -13.75
CA GLY A 78 -11.39 -12.16 -14.70
C GLY A 78 -12.41 -11.20 -14.06
N MET A 79 -13.21 -11.71 -13.10
CA MET A 79 -14.14 -10.88 -12.34
C MET A 79 -13.40 -9.90 -11.41
N PHE A 80 -12.31 -10.36 -10.79
CA PHE A 80 -11.48 -9.54 -9.91
C PHE A 80 -10.92 -8.32 -10.65
N ILE A 81 -10.28 -8.57 -11.80
CA ILE A 81 -9.67 -7.52 -12.60
C ILE A 81 -10.72 -6.57 -13.16
N ARG A 82 -11.87 -7.10 -13.59
CA ARG A 82 -13.00 -6.28 -14.05
C ARG A 82 -13.50 -5.33 -12.97
N CYS A 83 -13.76 -5.82 -11.75
CA CYS A 83 -14.18 -4.98 -10.63
C CYS A 83 -13.15 -3.87 -10.36
N ILE A 84 -11.84 -4.17 -10.38
CA ILE A 84 -10.80 -3.15 -10.22
C ILE A 84 -10.84 -2.13 -11.36
N ALA A 85 -10.83 -2.59 -12.62
CA ALA A 85 -10.80 -1.70 -13.78
C ALA A 85 -12.01 -0.76 -13.83
N GLU A 86 -13.21 -1.26 -13.54
CA GLU A 86 -14.44 -0.48 -13.54
C GLU A 86 -14.46 0.56 -12.42
N ASN A 87 -14.07 0.18 -11.20
CA ASN A 87 -14.04 1.12 -10.08
C ASN A 87 -12.94 2.18 -10.25
N VAL A 88 -11.75 1.78 -10.71
CA VAL A 88 -10.67 2.73 -11.02
C VAL A 88 -11.11 3.72 -12.09
N LYS A 89 -11.74 3.24 -13.18
CA LYS A 89 -12.25 4.13 -14.25
C LYS A 89 -13.32 5.09 -13.74
N ALA A 90 -14.23 4.62 -12.88
CA ALA A 90 -15.30 5.44 -12.33
C ALA A 90 -14.75 6.57 -11.45
N THR A 91 -13.66 6.34 -10.73
CA THR A 91 -13.02 7.35 -9.89
C THR A 91 -12.00 8.21 -10.65
N TRP A 92 -11.26 7.62 -11.58
CA TRP A 92 -10.24 8.25 -12.44
C TRP A 92 -10.42 7.80 -13.89
N PRO A 93 -11.09 8.59 -14.74
CA PRO A 93 -11.42 8.20 -16.11
C PRO A 93 -10.23 7.83 -17.00
N ASP A 94 -9.05 8.36 -16.70
CA ASP A 94 -7.78 8.11 -17.40
C ASP A 94 -6.94 6.99 -16.78
N TYR A 95 -7.46 6.33 -15.73
CA TYR A 95 -6.76 5.29 -14.96
C TYR A 95 -5.48 5.78 -14.28
N ARG A 96 -5.38 7.09 -13.97
CA ARG A 96 -4.24 7.70 -13.29
C ARG A 96 -4.65 8.26 -11.93
N PRO A 97 -4.73 7.41 -10.89
CA PRO A 97 -4.93 7.93 -9.55
C PRO A 97 -3.73 8.80 -9.13
N PRO A 98 -3.94 9.86 -8.34
CA PRO A 98 -2.86 10.73 -7.90
C PRO A 98 -1.95 10.02 -6.88
N PRO A 99 -0.67 10.44 -6.75
CA PRO A 99 0.18 9.99 -5.65
C PRO A 99 -0.43 10.34 -4.29
N LEU A 100 -0.42 9.40 -3.35
CA LEU A 100 -0.91 9.64 -1.99
C LEU A 100 -0.04 10.67 -1.26
N LEU A 101 1.27 10.57 -1.45
CA LEU A 101 2.28 11.43 -0.82
C LEU A 101 2.58 12.67 -1.67
N SER A 102 1.52 13.35 -2.10
CA SER A 102 1.59 14.62 -2.85
C SER A 102 1.73 15.81 -1.89
N GLU A 103 1.64 17.04 -2.42
CA GLU A 103 1.59 18.27 -1.61
C GLU A 103 0.26 18.42 -0.85
N GLN A 104 -0.80 17.70 -1.24
CA GLN A 104 -2.13 17.73 -0.61
C GLN A 104 -2.60 16.31 -0.22
N PRO A 105 -1.86 15.62 0.66
CA PRO A 105 -2.07 14.19 0.91
C PRO A 105 -3.42 13.86 1.54
N GLU A 106 -4.02 14.76 2.33
CA GLU A 106 -5.35 14.54 2.95
C GLU A 106 -6.48 14.52 1.91
N GLN A 107 -6.41 15.39 0.90
CA GLN A 107 -7.40 15.39 -0.19
C GLN A 107 -7.29 14.12 -1.04
N CYS A 108 -6.06 13.68 -1.31
CA CYS A 108 -5.78 12.41 -1.98
C CYS A 108 -6.30 11.23 -1.14
N ALA A 109 -6.02 11.24 0.17
CA ALA A 109 -6.38 10.16 1.10
C ALA A 109 -7.88 9.85 1.09
N CYS A 110 -8.73 10.88 1.10
CA CYS A 110 -10.19 10.72 1.09
C CYS A 110 -10.69 9.96 -0.17
N LYS A 111 -10.19 10.33 -1.35
CA LYS A 111 -10.57 9.65 -2.59
C LYS A 111 -10.00 8.23 -2.66
N ILE A 112 -8.73 8.07 -2.29
CA ILE A 112 -8.01 6.78 -2.34
C ILE A 112 -8.63 5.78 -1.37
N SER A 113 -9.00 6.20 -0.15
CA SER A 113 -9.58 5.32 0.86
C SER A 113 -10.94 4.77 0.44
N SER A 114 -11.73 5.54 -0.30
CA SER A 114 -13.09 5.15 -0.72
C SER A 114 -13.14 4.05 -1.80
N LEU A 115 -12.07 3.89 -2.60
CA LEU A 115 -12.07 2.94 -3.72
C LEU A 115 -12.07 1.48 -3.26
N VAL A 116 -11.24 1.15 -2.27
CA VAL A 116 -11.08 -0.24 -1.80
C VAL A 116 -12.42 -0.82 -1.29
N PRO A 117 -13.19 -0.14 -0.43
CA PRO A 117 -14.54 -0.56 -0.07
C PRO A 117 -15.46 -0.82 -1.28
N CYS A 118 -15.43 0.05 -2.30
CA CYS A 118 -16.22 -0.13 -3.52
C CYS A 118 -15.84 -1.40 -4.29
N ILE A 119 -14.53 -1.66 -4.45
CA ILE A 119 -14.02 -2.89 -5.08
C ILE A 119 -14.44 -4.12 -4.28
N LEU A 120 -14.28 -4.12 -2.96
CA LEU A 120 -14.70 -5.25 -2.12
C LEU A 120 -16.21 -5.48 -2.18
N GLY A 121 -17.01 -4.42 -2.27
CA GLY A 121 -18.45 -4.50 -2.47
C GLY A 121 -18.81 -5.14 -3.80
N CYS A 122 -18.10 -4.76 -4.88
CA CYS A 122 -18.24 -5.38 -6.21
C CYS A 122 -17.90 -6.88 -6.16
N LEU A 123 -16.76 -7.24 -5.57
CA LEU A 123 -16.32 -8.65 -5.46
C LEU A 123 -17.29 -9.48 -4.63
N LYS A 124 -17.78 -8.95 -3.50
CA LYS A 124 -18.76 -9.66 -2.66
C LYS A 124 -20.02 -9.97 -3.43
N LYS A 125 -20.54 -9.01 -4.21
CA LYS A 125 -21.74 -9.19 -5.03
C LYS A 125 -21.52 -10.16 -6.18
N SER A 126 -20.36 -10.10 -6.84
CA SER A 126 -20.11 -10.85 -8.08
C SER A 126 -19.57 -12.27 -7.86
N CYS A 127 -18.80 -12.50 -6.80
CA CYS A 127 -18.17 -13.81 -6.53
C CYS A 127 -18.24 -14.27 -5.08
N GLY A 128 -18.99 -13.58 -4.21
CA GLY A 128 -19.19 -13.97 -2.81
C GLY A 128 -17.93 -13.83 -1.94
N ARG A 129 -16.89 -13.13 -2.41
CA ARG A 129 -15.60 -13.01 -1.72
C ARG A 129 -15.18 -11.57 -1.50
N GLN A 130 -14.38 -11.36 -0.45
CA GLN A 130 -13.76 -10.07 -0.12
C GLN A 130 -12.28 -10.31 0.19
N ASP A 131 -11.49 -10.60 -0.85
CA ASP A 131 -10.06 -10.86 -0.70
C ASP A 131 -9.29 -9.53 -0.49
N TYR A 132 -9.48 -8.90 0.67
CA TYR A 132 -9.00 -7.55 1.01
C TYR A 132 -7.50 -7.36 0.78
N SER A 133 -6.67 -8.27 1.29
CA SER A 133 -5.23 -8.19 1.11
C SER A 133 -4.81 -8.32 -0.36
N LEU A 134 -5.54 -9.12 -1.16
CA LEU A 134 -5.25 -9.26 -2.58
C LEU A 134 -5.60 -7.98 -3.35
N VAL A 135 -6.71 -7.33 -3.01
CA VAL A 135 -7.10 -6.03 -3.60
C VAL A 135 -6.05 -4.96 -3.33
N THR A 136 -5.66 -4.75 -2.07
CA THR A 136 -4.69 -3.70 -1.72
C THR A 136 -3.32 -3.96 -2.34
N LYS A 137 -2.88 -5.22 -2.38
CA LYS A 137 -1.62 -5.60 -3.03
C LYS A 137 -1.70 -5.38 -4.54
N PHE A 138 -2.80 -5.77 -5.20
CA PHE A 138 -2.92 -5.57 -6.64
C PHE A 138 -2.91 -4.08 -7.01
N LEU A 139 -3.64 -3.27 -6.26
CA LEU A 139 -3.66 -1.81 -6.43
C LEU A 139 -2.29 -1.19 -6.17
N HIS A 140 -1.59 -1.59 -5.12
CA HIS A 140 -0.25 -1.11 -4.81
C HIS A 140 0.74 -1.42 -5.94
N PHE A 141 0.81 -2.67 -6.41
CA PHE A 141 1.73 -3.00 -7.50
C PHE A 141 1.35 -2.31 -8.82
N THR A 142 0.06 -2.07 -9.07
CA THR A 142 -0.42 -1.32 -10.25
C THR A 142 -0.11 0.18 -10.16
N TYR A 143 -0.24 0.77 -8.97
CA TYR A 143 -0.09 2.19 -8.69
C TYR A 143 0.73 2.39 -7.40
N PRO A 144 2.06 2.20 -7.45
CA PRO A 144 2.91 2.13 -6.25
C PRO A 144 2.96 3.43 -5.47
N GLU A 145 2.73 4.59 -6.11
CA GLU A 145 2.70 5.89 -5.43
C GLU A 145 1.36 6.21 -4.77
N THR A 146 0.31 5.41 -5.02
CA THR A 146 -1.06 5.73 -4.61
C THR A 146 -1.55 4.86 -3.45
N TYR A 147 -1.41 3.53 -3.53
CA TYR A 147 -2.07 2.63 -2.58
C TYR A 147 -1.05 1.98 -1.66
N PRO A 148 -1.15 2.16 -0.33
CA PRO A 148 -0.38 1.36 0.62
C PRO A 148 -0.85 -0.10 0.66
N ILE A 149 0.06 -1.02 0.99
CA ILE A 149 -0.31 -2.43 1.19
C ILE A 149 -0.94 -2.62 2.57
N PHE A 150 -2.14 -3.20 2.60
CA PHE A 150 -2.64 -3.80 3.84
C PHE A 150 -2.02 -5.18 4.09
N ASP A 151 -1.24 -5.27 5.17
CA ASP A 151 -0.65 -6.48 5.71
C ASP A 151 -0.80 -6.49 7.24
N ALA A 152 -1.04 -7.66 7.84
CA ALA A 152 -1.27 -7.76 9.29
C ALA A 152 -0.06 -7.25 10.11
N ARG A 153 1.17 -7.37 9.60
CA ARG A 153 2.37 -6.83 10.27
C ARG A 153 2.43 -5.31 10.20
N VAL A 154 2.06 -4.74 9.05
CA VAL A 154 1.96 -3.29 8.85
C VAL A 154 0.87 -2.71 9.76
N ALA A 155 -0.30 -3.35 9.82
CA ALA A 155 -1.40 -2.95 10.69
C ALA A 155 -0.99 -2.92 12.17
N ARG A 156 -0.27 -3.95 12.66
CA ARG A 156 0.28 -3.99 14.02
C ARG A 156 1.29 -2.87 14.28
N ALA A 157 2.15 -2.56 13.31
CA ALA A 157 3.10 -1.45 13.44
C ALA A 157 2.40 -0.09 13.56
N ILE A 158 1.33 0.11 12.80
CA ILE A 158 0.52 1.34 12.84
C ILE A 158 -0.25 1.44 14.15
N GLU A 159 -0.82 0.32 14.64
CA GLU A 159 -1.50 0.26 15.93
C GLU A 159 -0.54 0.64 17.07
N GLU A 160 0.68 0.09 17.07
CA GLU A 160 1.71 0.43 18.05
C GLU A 160 2.09 1.91 17.98
N TRP A 161 2.37 2.43 16.78
CA TRP A 161 2.64 3.87 16.59
C TRP A 161 1.48 4.74 17.09
N ALA A 162 0.23 4.37 16.79
CA ALA A 162 -0.95 5.13 17.19
C ALA A 162 -1.11 5.13 18.72
N TYR A 163 -0.82 4.01 19.38
CA TYR A 163 -0.83 3.91 20.84
C TYR A 163 0.13 4.91 21.49
N PHE A 164 1.37 5.01 20.98
CA PHE A 164 2.36 5.96 21.52
C PHE A 164 2.07 7.42 21.13
N THR A 165 1.61 7.68 19.90
CA THR A 165 1.37 9.04 19.38
C THR A 165 0.10 9.67 19.96
N PHE A 166 -0.95 8.88 20.13
CA PHE A 166 -2.27 9.33 20.58
C PHE A 166 -2.61 8.83 21.97
N ARG A 167 -1.62 8.50 22.82
CA ARG A 167 -1.85 7.90 24.14
C ARG A 167 -2.91 8.64 24.98
N GLN A 168 -2.98 9.96 24.88
CA GLN A 168 -3.98 10.81 25.56
C GLN A 168 -5.32 10.96 24.82
N LEU A 169 -5.38 10.60 23.54
CA LEU A 169 -6.54 10.71 22.64
C LEU A 169 -7.12 9.34 22.22
N ALA A 170 -6.49 8.24 22.66
CA ALA A 170 -6.83 6.86 22.28
C ALA A 170 -8.25 6.45 22.71
N GLU A 171 -8.87 7.17 23.65
CA GLU A 171 -10.27 6.98 24.04
C GLU A 171 -11.28 7.55 23.02
N ARG A 172 -10.89 8.55 22.22
CA ARG A 172 -11.83 9.26 21.33
C ARG A 172 -11.80 8.81 19.87
N HIS A 173 -10.64 8.36 19.38
CA HIS A 173 -10.48 8.07 17.94
C HIS A 173 -10.50 6.59 17.56
N ASN A 174 -10.78 5.70 18.53
CA ASN A 174 -11.03 4.27 18.30
C ASN A 174 -9.98 3.54 17.44
N TRP A 175 -8.71 3.97 17.51
CA TRP A 175 -7.57 3.35 16.81
C TRP A 175 -7.28 1.90 17.29
N LYS A 176 -7.90 1.46 18.39
CA LYS A 176 -7.68 0.17 19.06
C LYS A 176 -8.19 -1.06 18.28
N ASN A 177 -8.85 -0.89 17.13
CA ASN A 177 -9.51 -1.99 16.40
C ASN A 177 -8.97 -2.27 14.99
N TYR A 178 -7.72 -1.90 14.71
CA TYR A 178 -7.08 -2.17 13.40
C TYR A 178 -6.98 -3.66 13.02
N GLN A 179 -7.09 -4.56 14.00
CA GLN A 179 -6.91 -6.00 13.80
C GLN A 179 -8.13 -6.72 13.22
N ALA A 180 -9.26 -6.05 13.03
CA ALA A 180 -10.43 -6.64 12.36
C ALA A 180 -10.12 -6.90 10.88
N LEU A 181 -9.58 -8.10 10.57
CA LEU A 181 -9.28 -8.54 9.22
C LEU A 181 -10.57 -8.49 8.36
N GLY A 182 -10.62 -7.56 7.42
CA GLY A 182 -11.74 -7.41 6.48
C GLY A 182 -12.68 -6.23 6.72
N ASP A 183 -12.44 -5.38 7.73
CA ASP A 183 -13.17 -4.12 7.89
C ASP A 183 -12.66 -3.07 6.87
N PRO A 184 -13.50 -2.56 5.95
CA PRO A 184 -13.10 -1.56 4.96
C PRO A 184 -12.66 -0.22 5.58
N THR A 185 -13.12 0.10 6.80
CA THR A 185 -12.70 1.32 7.53
C THR A 185 -11.21 1.26 7.91
N ASN A 186 -10.64 0.06 8.03
CA ASN A 186 -9.21 -0.10 8.27
C ASN A 186 -8.36 0.40 7.10
N TYR A 187 -8.89 0.42 5.87
CA TYR A 187 -8.15 0.99 4.73
C TYR A 187 -8.07 2.51 4.83
N GLU A 188 -9.15 3.15 5.24
CA GLU A 188 -9.17 4.60 5.46
C GLU A 188 -8.16 5.01 6.52
N HIS A 189 -8.14 4.31 7.65
CA HIS A 189 -7.17 4.59 8.69
C HIS A 189 -5.74 4.31 8.22
N LEU A 190 -5.49 3.22 7.46
CA LEU A 190 -4.21 2.93 6.82
C LEU A 190 -3.75 4.13 5.97
N VAL A 191 -4.57 4.56 5.01
CA VAL A 191 -4.23 5.67 4.10
C VAL A 191 -4.01 6.98 4.86
N ARG A 192 -4.83 7.28 5.88
CA ARG A 192 -4.65 8.44 6.75
C ARG A 192 -3.31 8.42 7.48
N PHE A 193 -2.87 7.26 7.98
CA PHE A 193 -1.57 7.13 8.64
C PHE A 193 -0.42 7.58 7.72
N TYR A 194 -0.38 7.16 6.45
CA TYR A 194 0.66 7.61 5.52
C TYR A 194 0.58 9.10 5.22
N ALA A 195 -0.64 9.63 5.06
CA ALA A 195 -0.84 11.07 4.88
C ALA A 195 -0.33 11.87 6.09
N THR A 196 -0.64 11.42 7.31
CA THR A 196 -0.17 12.03 8.55
C THR A 196 1.35 11.98 8.67
N LEU A 197 1.98 10.82 8.39
CA LEU A 197 3.44 10.72 8.36
C LEU A 197 4.05 11.71 7.38
N TRP A 198 3.50 11.79 6.16
CA TRP A 198 4.02 12.66 5.12
C TRP A 198 3.89 14.15 5.45
N LEU A 199 2.79 14.55 6.08
CA LEU A 199 2.59 15.91 6.56
C LEU A 199 3.54 16.25 7.71
N ALA A 200 3.88 15.27 8.54
CA ALA A 200 4.89 15.47 9.57
C ALA A 200 6.30 15.64 8.97
N CYS A 201 6.64 14.99 7.85
CA CYS A 201 7.98 15.11 7.25
C CYS A 201 8.35 16.56 6.88
N ARG A 202 9.56 16.98 7.28
CA ARG A 202 10.24 18.19 6.78
C ARG A 202 10.63 18.01 5.32
N GLN A 203 10.86 19.12 4.62
CA GLN A 203 11.24 19.07 3.20
C GLN A 203 12.52 18.26 2.96
N GLU A 204 13.52 18.39 3.83
CA GLU A 204 14.75 17.60 3.75
C GLU A 204 14.51 16.09 3.92
N GLU A 205 13.60 15.70 4.83
CA GLU A 205 13.22 14.30 5.04
C GLU A 205 12.49 13.74 3.82
N LYS A 206 11.57 14.54 3.23
CA LYS A 206 10.88 14.20 1.98
C LYS A 206 11.87 13.99 0.83
N MET A 207 12.86 14.87 0.69
CA MET A 207 13.93 14.73 -0.32
C MET A 207 14.77 13.46 -0.11
N LYS A 208 15.17 13.17 1.14
CA LYS A 208 15.92 11.94 1.48
C LYS A 208 15.12 10.68 1.14
N LEU A 209 13.83 10.65 1.46
CA LEU A 209 12.96 9.52 1.14
C LEU A 209 12.78 9.33 -0.38
N ARG A 210 12.57 10.41 -1.14
CA ARG A 210 12.46 10.36 -2.61
C ARG A 210 13.74 9.85 -3.26
N SER A 211 14.89 10.45 -2.91
CA SER A 211 16.21 10.00 -3.39
C SER A 211 16.48 8.54 -3.03
N SER A 212 16.06 8.12 -1.84
CA SER A 212 16.19 6.72 -1.41
C SER A 212 15.36 5.76 -2.27
N ALA A 213 14.15 6.16 -2.66
CA ALA A 213 13.26 5.37 -3.49
C ALA A 213 13.79 5.28 -4.94
N GLU A 214 14.34 6.36 -5.46
CA GLU A 214 15.00 6.41 -6.78
C GLU A 214 16.24 5.50 -6.85
N GLU A 215 17.14 5.60 -5.88
CA GLU A 215 18.32 4.72 -5.83
C GLU A 215 17.91 3.26 -5.67
N MET A 216 16.88 2.97 -4.84
CA MET A 216 16.35 1.61 -4.73
C MET A 216 15.73 1.12 -6.03
N SER A 217 15.06 1.99 -6.80
CA SER A 217 14.54 1.66 -8.12
C SER A 217 15.66 1.25 -9.07
N GLY A 218 16.81 1.93 -9.00
CA GLY A 218 18.02 1.59 -9.76
C GLY A 218 18.59 0.21 -9.38
N ILE A 219 18.68 -0.09 -8.08
CA ILE A 219 19.17 -1.39 -7.58
C ILE A 219 18.24 -2.54 -7.97
N VAL A 220 16.93 -2.34 -7.82
CA VAL A 220 15.92 -3.36 -8.11
C VAL A 220 15.70 -3.52 -9.62
N GLY A 221 15.91 -2.46 -10.41
CA GLY A 221 15.56 -2.44 -11.83
C GLY A 221 14.04 -2.47 -12.06
N ALA A 222 13.28 -1.85 -11.15
CA ALA A 222 11.83 -1.65 -11.22
C ALA A 222 11.44 -0.45 -10.33
N SER A 223 10.25 0.12 -10.54
CA SER A 223 9.79 1.26 -9.75
C SER A 223 9.60 0.89 -8.27
N VAL A 224 10.23 1.68 -7.40
CA VAL A 224 10.08 1.69 -5.95
C VAL A 224 9.67 3.10 -5.54
N SER A 225 8.54 3.21 -4.86
CA SER A 225 7.97 4.45 -4.35
C SER A 225 8.40 4.73 -2.91
N VAL A 226 8.11 5.92 -2.41
CA VAL A 226 8.27 6.21 -0.97
C VAL A 226 7.32 5.35 -0.12
N LEU A 227 6.13 5.01 -0.63
CA LEU A 227 5.22 4.09 0.06
C LEU A 227 5.86 2.72 0.26
N ASP A 228 6.58 2.20 -0.74
CA ASP A 228 7.30 0.93 -0.63
C ASP A 228 8.33 0.95 0.51
N LEU A 229 9.05 2.06 0.67
CA LEU A 229 10.03 2.21 1.73
C LEU A 229 9.36 2.15 3.10
N ILE A 230 8.26 2.88 3.27
CA ILE A 230 7.49 2.92 4.52
C ILE A 230 6.87 1.55 4.81
N ASP A 231 6.19 0.95 3.83
CA ASP A 231 5.55 -0.38 3.93
C ASP A 231 6.54 -1.45 4.37
N LYS A 232 7.72 -1.47 3.72
CA LYS A 232 8.77 -2.43 4.05
C LYS A 232 9.29 -2.25 5.47
N HIS A 233 9.34 -1.01 5.97
CA HIS A 233 9.84 -0.71 7.31
C HIS A 233 8.86 -1.24 8.34
N LEU A 234 7.60 -0.84 8.19
CA LEU A 234 6.51 -1.24 9.09
C LEU A 234 6.35 -2.77 9.11
N TRP A 235 6.44 -3.41 7.95
CA TRP A 235 6.38 -4.87 7.85
C TRP A 235 7.52 -5.56 8.60
N ARG A 236 8.74 -5.01 8.56
CA ARG A 236 9.91 -5.54 9.28
C ARG A 236 9.78 -5.35 10.78
N CYS A 237 9.31 -4.19 11.20
CA CYS A 237 9.12 -3.89 12.62
C CYS A 237 7.99 -4.75 13.23
N ALA A 238 6.95 -5.05 12.45
CA ALA A 238 5.85 -5.96 12.83
C ALA A 238 5.21 -5.66 14.20
N GLY A 239 5.13 -4.39 14.57
CA GLY A 239 4.62 -3.94 15.88
C GLY A 239 5.64 -3.91 17.01
N ASN A 240 6.93 -4.15 16.75
CA ASN A 240 7.97 -4.02 17.77
C ASN A 240 8.27 -2.53 18.04
N PRO A 241 7.95 -2.00 19.23
CA PRO A 241 8.12 -0.57 19.53
C PRO A 241 9.59 -0.12 19.56
N VAL A 242 10.53 -1.00 19.87
CA VAL A 242 11.98 -0.69 19.82
C VAL A 242 12.44 -0.50 18.37
N LEU A 243 12.01 -1.39 17.48
CA LEU A 243 12.33 -1.28 16.04
C LEU A 243 11.66 -0.07 15.38
N LEU A 244 10.47 0.31 15.86
CA LEU A 244 9.78 1.55 15.45
C LEU A 244 10.39 2.81 16.08
N ARG A 245 11.39 2.68 16.96
CA ARG A 245 11.97 3.78 17.75
C ARG A 245 10.94 4.52 18.60
N LEU A 246 9.95 3.81 19.14
CA LEU A 246 8.97 4.34 20.10
C LEU A 246 9.45 4.14 21.55
N LEU A 247 10.35 3.18 21.76
CA LEU A 247 11.07 2.92 23.00
C LEU A 247 12.58 2.90 22.72
N ASP A 248 13.36 3.13 23.76
CA ASP A 248 14.83 3.06 23.72
C ASP A 248 15.35 1.62 23.85
#